data_AF-D8RJW0-F1
#
_entry.id   AF-D8RJW0-F1
#
_cell.length_a   1.000
_cell.length_b   1.000
_cell.length_c   1.000
_cell.angle_alpha   90.00
_cell.angle_beta   90.00
_cell.angle_gamma   90.00
#
_symmetry.space_group_name_H-M   'P 1'
#
loop_
_entity.id
_entity.type
_entity.pdbx_description
1 polymer ?
#
loop_
_entity_poly.entity_id
_entity_poly.type
_entity_poly.pdbx_seq_one_letter_code
_entity_poly.pdbx_strand_id
1 'polypeptide(L)'
;LNFVGDITRDVGAVQACILEQILAKNGNVKYFKRHGLCGVPCRDDFKRAMSLSSYTDIESDVTRMASGDDSRILTDASVREM
;
A
#
# COMPACT_ATOMS: atom_id res chain seq x y z
N LEU A 1 12.28 -16.16 -21.74
CA LEU A 1 12.85 -15.76 -20.44
C LEU A 1 11.97 -16.35 -19.35
N ASN A 2 12.53 -17.12 -18.42
CA ASN A 2 11.75 -17.85 -17.43
C ASN A 2 11.45 -16.89 -16.27
N PHE A 3 10.25 -16.29 -16.26
CA PHE A 3 9.82 -15.24 -15.30
C PHE A 3 10.15 -15.56 -13.84
N VAL A 4 10.03 -16.84 -13.45
CA VAL A 4 10.37 -17.33 -12.11
C VAL A 4 11.88 -17.22 -11.81
N GLY A 5 12.73 -17.51 -12.79
CA GLY A 5 14.18 -17.42 -12.65
C GLY A 5 14.67 -15.98 -12.49
N ASP A 6 14.08 -15.04 -13.21
CA ASP A 6 14.47 -13.62 -13.14
C ASP A 6 14.05 -12.98 -11.80
N ILE A 7 12.89 -13.34 -11.25
CA ILE A 7 12.42 -12.83 -9.96
C ILE A 7 13.21 -13.41 -8.79
N THR A 8 13.60 -14.69 -8.86
CA THR A 8 14.33 -15.36 -7.77
C THR A 8 15.81 -15.03 -7.73
N ARG A 9 16.38 -14.56 -8.85
CA ARG A 9 17.80 -14.17 -8.94
C ARG A 9 18.14 -12.94 -8.08
N ASP A 10 17.23 -11.99 -7.95
CA ASP A 10 17.40 -10.81 -7.11
C ASP A 10 16.07 -10.39 -6.46
N VAL A 11 15.64 -11.20 -5.50
CA VAL A 11 14.40 -10.96 -4.73
C VAL A 11 14.46 -9.62 -4.00
N GLY A 12 15.65 -9.19 -3.54
CA GLY A 12 15.82 -7.95 -2.80
C GLY A 12 15.50 -6.72 -3.66
N ALA A 13 16.06 -6.65 -4.86
CA ALA A 13 15.77 -5.56 -5.81
C ALA A 13 14.31 -5.57 -6.27
N VAL A 14 13.75 -6.76 -6.53
CA VAL A 14 12.34 -6.91 -6.92
C VAL A 14 11.40 -6.42 -5.82
N GLN A 15 11.63 -6.82 -4.56
CA GLN A 15 10.82 -6.37 -3.43
C GLN A 15 10.89 -4.86 -3.19
N ALA A 16 12.09 -4.28 -3.31
CA ALA A 16 12.27 -2.83 -3.19
C ALA A 16 11.49 -2.07 -4.27
N CYS A 17 11.60 -2.51 -5.52
CA CYS A 17 10.89 -1.92 -6.66
C CYS A 17 9.36 -2.02 -6.52
N ILE A 18 8.84 -3.17 -6.05
CA ILE A 18 7.40 -3.34 -5.80
C ILE A 18 6.92 -2.39 -4.71
N LEU A 19 7.65 -2.28 -3.60
CA LEU A 19 7.28 -1.36 -2.52
C LEU A 19 7.25 0.08 -3.03
N GLU A 20 8.26 0.53 -3.78
CA GLU A 20 8.30 1.87 -4.37
C GLU A 20 7.08 2.15 -5.26
N GLN A 21 6.66 1.18 -6.08
CA GLN A 21 5.46 1.31 -6.91
C GLN A 21 4.17 1.41 -6.07
N ILE A 22 4.05 0.62 -4.99
CA ILE A 22 2.90 0.69 -4.07
C ILE A 22 2.85 2.05 -3.38
N LEU A 23 4.00 2.55 -2.90
CA LEU A 23 4.09 3.83 -2.22
C LEU A 23 3.79 5.00 -3.16
N ALA A 24 4.32 4.98 -4.39
CA ALA A 24 4.03 6.00 -5.40
C ALA A 24 2.54 6.01 -5.80
N LYS A 25 1.93 4.84 -5.97
CA LYS A 25 0.51 4.72 -6.35
C LYS A 25 -0.44 5.19 -5.25
N ASN A 26 -0.11 4.91 -3.98
CA ASN A 26 -1.01 5.16 -2.85
C ASN A 26 -0.61 6.38 -2.00
N GLY A 27 0.37 7.17 -2.43
CA GLY A 27 0.94 8.29 -1.68
C GLY A 27 -0.04 9.32 -1.10
N ASN A 28 -1.25 9.39 -1.67
CA ASN A 28 -2.28 10.36 -1.30
C ASN A 28 -3.52 9.77 -0.61
N VAL A 29 -3.54 8.47 -0.33
CA VAL A 29 -4.68 7.80 0.33
C VAL A 29 -4.82 8.25 1.78
N LYS A 30 -6.03 8.16 2.33
CA LYS A 30 -6.32 8.61 3.71
C LYS A 30 -5.51 7.83 4.74
N TYR A 31 -5.29 6.54 4.51
CA TYR A 31 -4.50 5.67 5.37
C TYR A 31 -3.07 6.18 5.55
N PHE A 32 -2.37 6.50 4.46
CA PHE A 32 -1.01 7.04 4.55
C PHE A 32 -0.98 8.40 5.25
N LYS A 33 -1.90 9.30 4.88
CA LYS A 33 -1.99 10.63 5.50
C LYS A 33 -2.19 10.56 7.01
N ARG A 34 -3.04 9.65 7.52
CA ARG A 34 -3.25 9.51 8.98
C ARG A 34 -2.03 8.98 9.73
N HIS A 35 -1.15 8.25 9.05
CA HIS A 35 0.12 7.75 9.59
C HIS A 35 1.29 8.71 9.33
N GLY A 36 1.03 9.93 8.87
CA GLY A 36 2.07 10.94 8.60
C GLY A 36 2.88 10.68 7.33
N LEU A 37 2.43 9.77 6.47
CA LEU A 37 2.98 9.55 5.14
C LEU A 37 2.22 10.44 4.13
N CYS A 38 2.90 11.46 3.61
CA CYS A 38 2.34 12.40 2.64
C CYS A 38 3.22 12.44 1.38
N GLY A 39 2.62 12.44 0.18
CA GLY A 39 3.36 12.55 -1.07
C GLY A 39 3.91 11.20 -1.53
N VAL A 40 5.17 11.12 -1.95
CA VAL A 40 5.81 9.87 -2.39
C VAL A 40 6.76 9.39 -1.29
N PRO A 41 6.26 8.66 -0.26
CA PRO A 41 7.11 8.20 0.82
C PRO A 41 8.15 7.19 0.30
N CYS A 42 9.38 7.28 0.82
CA CYS A 42 10.38 6.26 0.53
C CYS A 42 10.21 5.03 1.43
N ARG A 43 10.94 3.95 1.12
CA ARG A 43 10.95 2.72 1.93
C ARG A 43 11.26 2.98 3.41
N ASP A 44 12.17 3.89 3.71
CA ASP A 44 12.57 4.20 5.09
C ASP A 44 11.51 5.01 5.82
N ASP A 45 10.81 5.91 5.12
CA ASP A 45 9.66 6.64 5.69
C ASP A 45 8.55 5.66 6.06
N PHE A 46 8.23 4.73 5.14
CA PHE A 46 7.22 3.69 5.36
C PHE A 46 7.55 2.82 6.58
N LYS A 47 8.79 2.34 6.68
CA LYS A 47 9.22 1.50 7.82
C LYS A 47 9.21 2.24 9.17
N ARG A 48 9.46 3.55 9.18
CA ARG A 48 9.41 4.34 10.41
C ARG A 48 7.99 4.69 10.84
N ALA A 49 7.11 4.99 9.87
CA ALA A 49 5.76 5.45 10.15
C ALA A 49 4.76 4.32 10.38
N MET A 50 4.96 3.18 9.71
CA MET A 50 3.99 2.08 9.70
C MET A 50 4.40 0.97 10.68
N SER A 51 3.52 0.68 11.62
CA SER A 51 3.60 -0.53 12.44
C SER A 51 2.96 -1.73 11.73
N LEU A 52 3.33 -2.94 12.15
CA LEU A 52 2.57 -4.12 11.77
C LEU A 52 1.15 -4.00 12.35
N SER A 53 0.14 -4.08 11.49
CA SER A 53 -1.27 -3.92 11.84
C SER A 53 -2.02 -5.24 11.77
N SER A 54 -3.05 -5.36 12.59
CA SER A 54 -4.05 -6.42 12.56
C SER A 54 -5.29 -5.97 11.79
N TYR A 55 -6.26 -6.88 11.59
CA TYR A 55 -7.51 -6.54 10.90
C TYR A 55 -8.33 -5.48 11.66
N THR A 56 -8.35 -5.53 12.99
CA THR A 56 -9.11 -4.57 13.81
C THR A 56 -8.64 -3.13 13.63
N ASP A 57 -7.38 -2.92 13.26
CA ASP A 57 -6.80 -1.59 13.02
C ASP A 57 -7.31 -0.95 11.71
N ILE A 58 -7.81 -1.75 10.77
CA ILE A 58 -8.31 -1.30 9.46
C ILE A 58 -9.80 -1.58 9.24
N GLU A 59 -10.47 -2.21 10.20
CA GLU A 59 -11.87 -2.63 10.06
C GLU A 59 -12.78 -1.45 9.69
N SER A 60 -12.62 -0.30 10.36
CA SER A 60 -13.40 0.91 10.04
C SER A 60 -13.17 1.40 8.61
N ASP A 61 -11.95 1.32 8.10
CA ASP A 61 -11.64 1.69 6.71
C ASP A 61 -12.34 0.74 5.73
N VAL A 62 -12.26 -0.57 6.00
CA VAL A 62 -12.88 -1.61 5.19
C VAL A 62 -14.40 -1.45 5.18
N THR A 63 -15.04 -1.24 6.34
CA THR A 63 -16.49 -1.03 6.43
C THR A 63 -16.95 0.19 5.63
N ARG A 64 -16.19 1.29 5.67
CA ARG A 64 -16.49 2.49 4.87
C ARG A 64 -16.42 2.21 3.38
N MET A 65 -15.36 1.55 2.94
CA MET A 65 -15.19 1.16 1.53
C MET A 65 -16.31 0.23 1.06
N ALA A 66 -16.71 -0.75 1.89
CA ALA A 66 -17.83 -1.65 1.61
C ALA A 66 -19.18 -0.92 1.57
N SER A 67 -19.31 0.20 2.29
CA SER A 67 -20.50 1.06 2.25
C SER A 67 -20.56 1.98 1.01
N GLY A 68 -19.57 1.88 0.11
CA GLY A 68 -19.48 2.68 -1.12
C GLY A 68 -18.67 3.97 -0.99
N ASP A 69 -17.89 4.17 0.08
CA ASP A 69 -16.99 5.32 0.21
C ASP A 69 -15.82 5.22 -0.78
N ASP A 70 -15.82 6.08 -1.81
CA ASP A 70 -14.84 6.12 -2.90
C ASP A 70 -13.66 7.08 -2.65
N SER A 71 -13.57 7.64 -1.44
CA SER A 71 -12.62 8.70 -1.09
C SER A 71 -11.16 8.24 -0.88
N ARG A 72 -10.74 7.17 -1.57
CA ARG A 72 -9.37 6.63 -1.61
C ARG A 72 -8.82 6.38 -0.21
N ILE A 73 -9.48 5.48 0.52
CA ILE A 73 -9.17 5.23 1.94
C ILE A 73 -7.85 4.46 2.08
N LEU A 74 -7.79 3.21 1.57
CA LEU A 74 -6.61 2.34 1.63
C LEU A 74 -5.81 2.30 0.33
N THR A 75 -6.48 2.56 -0.80
CA THR A 75 -5.91 2.43 -2.16
C THR A 75 -6.42 3.55 -3.05
N ASP A 76 -5.59 3.98 -4.01
CA ASP A 76 -5.98 4.95 -5.04
C ASP A 76 -6.85 4.32 -6.14
N ALA A 77 -6.79 2.98 -6.27
CA ALA A 77 -7.61 2.25 -7.22
C ALA A 77 -9.02 1.96 -6.67
N SER A 78 -10.03 2.01 -7.52
CA SER A 78 -11.39 1.57 -7.18
C SER A 78 -11.40 0.11 -6.75
N VAL A 79 -12.04 -0.17 -5.61
CA VAL A 79 -12.32 -1.54 -5.19
C VAL A 79 -13.56 -2.01 -5.92
N ARG A 80 -13.45 -3.16 -6.60
CA ARG A 80 -14.55 -3.80 -7.32
C ARG A 80 -14.98 -5.01 -6.52
N GLU A 81 -16.29 -5.22 -6.40
CA GLU A 81 -16.81 -6.56 -6.09
C GLU A 81 -16.45 -7.48 -7.26
N MET A 82 -16.00 -8.71 -6.95
CA MET A 82 -15.72 -9.74 -7.94
C MET A 82 -17.01 -10.38 -8.45
#